data_AF-A0A9W8K2N2-F1
#
_entry.id   AF-A0A9W8K2N2-F1
#
_cell.length_a   1.000
_cell.length_b   1.000
_cell.length_c   1.000
_cell.angle_alpha   90.00
_cell.angle_beta   90.00
_cell.angle_gamma   90.00
#
_symmetry.space_group_name_H-M   'P 1'
#
loop_
_entity.id
_entity.type
_entity.pdbx_description
1 polymer ?
#
loop_
_entity_poly.entity_id
_entity_poly.type
_entity_poly.pdbx_seq_one_letter_code
_entity_poly.pdbx_strand_id
1 'polypeptide(L)'
;MKVLTPADVSAGLPAAAAAAALLGKAGAAALLVLLFLAVTSACSAELIAVSSILTYDVYKAYVNPKATEEQILRVGHAGVAFYALVCGLAGVIFFYIGVSMGWLYTFMGVILGSGVAPIALCITWSKANKWGCIGGSVAGFVAGVIAWLVTTAKLNDNVINVVTSGGDYEMLAGNLASIGVGAIVAVVSSIIWPDNFDWETTRAINVPAPPPEKTEKDSDSDTPKKGSIAGDSYDVKEEADELDPVALAKAFRFATVSSVSLFIILILIIPLPLFFSSHIYGVGGLTGWVSIGIAWTFCSAIAVVIYPLYESRHALIQITTGIYKDIFTKGSGKYVDEPPKASAA
;
A
#
# COMPACT_ATOMS: atom_id res chain seq x y z
N MET A 1 9.22 30.59 -18.20
CA MET A 1 9.23 29.13 -17.98
C MET A 1 9.09 28.49 -19.36
N LYS A 2 9.94 27.53 -19.74
CA LYS A 2 9.74 26.80 -21.01
C LYS A 2 8.46 25.99 -20.87
N VAL A 3 7.54 26.10 -21.83
CA VAL A 3 6.32 25.28 -21.84
C VAL A 3 6.76 23.82 -21.98
N LEU A 4 6.27 22.97 -21.06
CA LEU A 4 6.57 21.54 -21.10
C LEU A 4 5.84 20.92 -22.28
N THR A 5 6.57 20.13 -23.08
CA THR A 5 5.96 19.32 -24.12
C THR A 5 5.20 18.14 -23.48
N PRO A 6 4.23 17.53 -24.19
CA PRO A 6 3.57 16.31 -23.69
C PRO A 6 4.55 15.18 -23.34
N ALA A 7 5.68 15.10 -24.04
CA ALA A 7 6.75 14.17 -23.73
C ALA A 7 7.43 14.50 -22.40
N ASP A 8 7.71 15.77 -22.10
CA ASP A 8 8.28 16.20 -20.82
C ASP A 8 7.33 15.89 -19.65
N VAL A 9 6.02 16.09 -19.85
CA VAL A 9 4.99 15.75 -18.85
C VAL A 9 4.96 14.26 -18.60
N SER A 10 4.93 13.45 -19.67
CA SER A 10 4.90 11.98 -19.58
C SER A 10 6.17 11.37 -18.99
N ALA A 11 7.30 12.07 -19.13
CA ALA A 11 8.58 11.72 -18.50
C ALA A 11 8.63 12.06 -16.99
N GLY A 12 7.59 12.69 -16.43
CA GLY A 12 7.54 13.03 -15.01
C GLY A 12 8.29 14.31 -14.63
N LEU A 13 8.62 15.16 -15.61
CA LEU A 13 9.32 16.44 -15.37
C LEU A 13 8.47 17.60 -14.77
N PRO A 14 7.12 17.57 -14.69
CA PRO A 14 6.36 18.72 -14.17
C PRO A 14 6.78 19.20 -12.78
N ALA A 15 7.00 18.29 -11.84
CA ALA A 15 7.39 18.63 -10.48
C ALA A 15 8.76 19.33 -10.45
N ALA A 16 9.76 18.74 -11.11
CA ALA A 16 11.11 19.29 -11.21
C ALA A 16 11.12 20.67 -11.87
N ALA A 17 10.35 20.84 -12.95
CA ALA A 17 10.21 22.12 -13.64
C ALA A 17 9.54 23.18 -12.75
N ALA A 18 8.52 22.81 -11.98
CA ALA A 18 7.85 23.71 -11.06
C ALA A 18 8.79 24.19 -9.94
N ALA A 19 9.53 23.30 -9.29
CA ALA A 19 10.46 23.72 -8.23
C ALA A 19 11.63 24.55 -8.76
N ALA A 20 12.16 24.20 -9.93
CA ALA A 20 13.19 25.00 -10.59
C ALA A 20 12.69 26.41 -10.91
N ALA A 21 11.42 26.56 -11.29
CA ALA A 21 10.83 27.85 -11.60
C ALA A 21 10.49 28.68 -10.36
N LEU A 22 10.04 28.05 -9.27
CA LEU A 22 9.64 28.76 -8.04
C LEU A 22 10.83 29.13 -7.15
N LEU A 23 11.81 28.24 -7.02
CA LEU A 23 12.90 28.32 -6.05
C LEU A 23 14.29 28.35 -6.73
N GLY A 24 14.33 28.48 -8.06
CA GLY A 24 15.56 28.51 -8.83
C GLY A 24 16.40 27.23 -8.69
N LYS A 25 17.72 27.38 -8.70
CA LYS A 25 18.67 26.25 -8.59
C LYS A 25 18.51 25.49 -7.25
N ALA A 26 18.21 26.19 -6.17
CA ALA A 26 18.00 25.57 -4.86
C ALA A 26 16.76 24.68 -4.85
N GLY A 27 15.68 25.11 -5.50
CA GLY A 27 14.48 24.28 -5.70
C GLY A 27 14.74 23.01 -6.49
N ALA A 28 15.47 23.14 -7.60
CA ALA A 28 15.85 21.99 -8.42
C ALA A 28 16.70 20.98 -7.62
N ALA A 29 17.68 21.46 -6.85
CA ALA A 29 18.53 20.61 -6.00
C ALA A 29 17.72 19.94 -4.88
N ALA A 30 16.86 20.68 -4.20
CA ALA A 30 15.98 20.14 -3.16
C ALA A 30 15.07 19.03 -3.71
N LEU A 31 14.54 19.22 -4.92
CA LEU A 31 13.63 18.25 -5.53
C LEU A 31 14.36 17.00 -6.04
N LEU A 32 15.63 17.13 -6.43
CA LEU A 32 16.50 15.98 -6.71
C LEU A 32 16.75 15.16 -5.44
N VAL A 33 17.06 15.81 -4.31
CA VAL A 33 17.23 15.14 -3.01
C VAL A 33 15.92 14.46 -2.57
N LEU A 34 14.79 15.17 -2.67
CA LEU A 34 13.48 14.62 -2.34
C LEU A 34 13.18 13.37 -3.18
N LEU A 35 13.40 13.43 -4.50
CA LEU A 35 13.18 12.29 -5.39
C LEU A 35 14.07 11.10 -4.99
N PHE A 36 15.34 11.34 -4.69
CA PHE A 36 16.26 10.28 -4.26
C PHE A 36 15.80 9.61 -2.96
N LEU A 37 15.41 10.41 -1.95
CA LEU A 37 14.90 9.89 -0.67
C LEU A 37 13.58 9.13 -0.85
N ALA A 38 12.65 9.68 -1.64
CA ALA A 38 11.35 9.07 -1.89
C ALA A 38 11.48 7.72 -2.62
N VAL A 39 12.28 7.66 -3.69
CA VAL A 39 12.51 6.43 -4.47
C VAL A 39 13.25 5.40 -3.64
N THR A 40 14.27 5.79 -2.87
CA THR A 40 15.02 4.85 -2.02
C THR A 40 14.13 4.26 -0.91
N SER A 41 13.28 5.09 -0.29
CA SER A 41 12.33 4.65 0.73
C SER A 41 11.31 3.65 0.15
N ALA A 42 10.68 3.99 -0.98
CA ALA A 42 9.72 3.11 -1.65
C ALA A 42 10.37 1.80 -2.13
N CYS A 43 11.57 1.88 -2.72
CA CYS A 43 12.34 0.71 -3.17
C CYS A 43 12.66 -0.23 -2.00
N SER A 44 13.08 0.32 -0.85
CA SER A 44 13.33 -0.47 0.35
C SER A 44 12.08 -1.21 0.83
N ALA A 45 10.93 -0.52 0.88
CA ALA A 45 9.67 -1.14 1.30
C ALA A 45 9.23 -2.27 0.35
N GLU A 46 9.29 -2.03 -0.97
CA GLU A 46 8.95 -3.02 -1.99
C GLU A 46 9.89 -4.24 -1.96
N LEU A 47 11.20 -4.02 -1.76
CA LEU A 47 12.18 -5.09 -1.64
C LEU A 47 11.88 -6.02 -0.45
N ILE A 48 11.52 -5.43 0.68
CA ILE A 48 11.15 -6.18 1.88
C ILE A 48 9.83 -6.92 1.65
N ALA A 49 8.84 -6.27 1.03
CA ALA A 49 7.54 -6.88 0.74
C ALA A 49 7.67 -8.09 -0.20
N VAL A 50 8.43 -7.97 -1.29
CA VAL A 50 8.62 -9.12 -2.21
C VAL A 50 9.46 -10.20 -1.56
N SER A 51 10.47 -9.84 -0.76
CA SER A 51 11.24 -10.80 0.01
C SER A 51 10.37 -11.59 0.99
N SER A 52 9.42 -10.94 1.68
CA SER A 52 8.53 -11.61 2.62
C SER A 52 7.56 -12.56 1.91
N ILE A 53 7.02 -12.18 0.74
CA ILE A 53 6.21 -13.07 -0.11
C ILE A 53 7.03 -14.30 -0.52
N LEU A 54 8.24 -14.12 -1.05
CA LEU A 54 9.10 -15.23 -1.46
C LEU A 54 9.45 -16.15 -0.28
N THR A 55 9.60 -15.59 0.92
CA THR A 55 10.03 -16.34 2.10
C THR A 55 8.87 -17.07 2.78
N TYR A 56 7.75 -16.40 3.02
CA TYR A 56 6.64 -16.95 3.78
C TYR A 56 5.62 -17.65 2.88
N ASP A 57 5.27 -17.04 1.75
CA ASP A 57 4.20 -17.55 0.89
C ASP A 57 4.71 -18.59 -0.11
N VAL A 58 5.99 -18.55 -0.47
CA VAL A 58 6.61 -19.53 -1.38
C VAL A 58 7.48 -20.52 -0.61
N TYR A 59 8.57 -20.05 -0.01
CA TYR A 59 9.57 -20.94 0.59
C TYR A 59 9.01 -21.71 1.79
N LYS A 60 8.45 -21.02 2.78
CA LYS A 60 7.89 -21.66 3.97
C LYS A 60 6.64 -22.47 3.63
N ALA A 61 5.72 -21.95 2.81
CA ALA A 61 4.49 -22.67 2.52
C ALA A 61 4.69 -23.95 1.67
N TYR A 62 5.57 -23.92 0.67
CA TYR A 62 5.66 -25.00 -0.34
C TYR A 62 7.02 -25.71 -0.40
N VAL A 63 8.12 -25.07 -0.04
CA VAL A 63 9.48 -25.65 -0.17
C VAL A 63 9.94 -26.31 1.12
N ASN A 64 9.86 -25.61 2.24
CA ASN A 64 10.24 -26.11 3.56
C ASN A 64 9.29 -25.59 4.67
N PRO A 65 8.17 -26.29 4.92
CA PRO A 65 7.21 -25.94 5.99
C PRO A 65 7.78 -25.92 7.41
N LYS A 66 8.92 -26.58 7.63
CA LYS A 66 9.60 -26.65 8.93
C LYS A 66 10.89 -25.82 8.95
N ALA A 67 11.00 -24.81 8.09
CA ALA A 67 12.16 -23.94 8.03
C ALA A 67 12.44 -23.27 9.39
N THR A 68 13.71 -23.29 9.80
CA THR A 68 14.17 -22.58 10.99
C THR A 68 14.19 -21.07 10.75
N GLU A 69 14.19 -20.27 11.81
CA GLU A 69 14.26 -18.80 11.70
C GLU A 69 15.51 -18.33 10.93
N GLU A 70 16.65 -18.99 11.16
CA GLU A 70 17.88 -18.68 10.43
C GLU A 70 17.75 -18.96 8.91
N GLN A 71 17.08 -20.05 8.53
CA GLN A 71 16.83 -20.36 7.13
C GLN A 71 15.88 -19.34 6.48
N ILE A 72 14.81 -18.95 7.19
CA ILE A 72 13.87 -17.92 6.76
C ILE A 72 14.61 -16.60 6.52
N LEU A 73 15.47 -16.17 7.45
CA LEU A 73 16.25 -14.93 7.29
C LEU A 73 17.24 -15.00 6.12
N ARG A 74 17.93 -16.14 5.93
CA ARG A 74 18.85 -16.31 4.79
C ARG A 74 18.12 -16.23 3.46
N VAL A 75 16.97 -16.90 3.33
CA VAL A 75 16.13 -16.84 2.13
C VAL A 75 15.58 -15.43 1.92
N GLY A 76 15.18 -14.74 2.99
CA GLY A 76 14.75 -13.35 2.94
C GLY A 76 15.81 -12.42 2.37
N HIS A 77 17.03 -12.44 2.90
CA HIS A 77 18.14 -11.63 2.37
C HIS A 77 18.47 -11.98 0.92
N ALA A 78 18.46 -13.26 0.55
CA ALA A 78 18.64 -13.69 -0.83
C ALA A 78 17.52 -13.17 -1.75
N GLY A 79 16.27 -13.18 -1.27
CA GLY A 79 15.11 -12.62 -1.97
C GLY A 79 15.22 -11.12 -2.22
N VAL A 80 15.72 -10.36 -1.25
CA VAL A 80 16.00 -8.92 -1.41
C VAL A 80 17.04 -8.69 -2.52
N ALA A 81 18.17 -9.40 -2.46
CA ALA A 81 19.24 -9.25 -3.46
C ALA A 81 18.75 -9.65 -4.87
N PHE A 82 18.00 -10.75 -4.96
CA PHE A 82 17.40 -11.21 -6.22
C PHE A 82 16.44 -10.18 -6.79
N TYR A 83 15.49 -9.69 -6.01
CA TYR A 83 14.50 -8.73 -6.50
C TYR A 83 15.12 -7.37 -6.84
N ALA A 84 16.15 -6.93 -6.11
CA ALA A 84 16.93 -5.74 -6.47
C ALA A 84 17.54 -5.83 -7.87
N LEU A 85 18.11 -7.00 -8.22
CA LEU A 85 18.65 -7.25 -9.56
C LEU A 85 17.55 -7.26 -10.63
N VAL A 86 16.40 -7.87 -10.33
CA VAL A 86 15.24 -7.89 -11.24
C VAL A 86 14.72 -6.48 -11.50
N CYS A 87 14.53 -5.67 -10.45
CA CYS A 87 14.09 -4.29 -10.57
C CYS A 87 15.10 -3.43 -11.35
N GLY A 88 16.40 -3.58 -11.07
CA GLY A 88 17.45 -2.88 -11.82
C GLY A 88 17.44 -3.24 -13.30
N LEU A 89 17.35 -4.53 -13.62
CA LEU A 89 17.30 -5.02 -14.99
C LEU A 89 16.03 -4.54 -15.72
N ALA A 90 14.86 -4.69 -15.10
CA ALA A 90 13.58 -4.25 -15.67
C ALA A 90 13.56 -2.74 -15.92
N GLY A 91 14.10 -1.95 -14.98
CA GLY A 91 14.23 -0.50 -15.14
C GLY A 91 15.10 -0.12 -16.34
N VAL A 92 16.25 -0.78 -16.54
CA VAL A 92 17.11 -0.55 -17.71
C VAL A 92 16.38 -0.94 -19.00
N ILE A 93 15.68 -2.09 -19.01
CA ILE A 93 14.91 -2.54 -20.18
C ILE A 93 13.83 -1.51 -20.54
N PHE A 94 13.02 -1.07 -19.58
CA PHE A 94 11.97 -0.08 -19.84
C PHE A 94 12.52 1.27 -20.32
N PHE A 95 13.67 1.69 -19.78
CA PHE A 95 14.34 2.90 -20.24
C PHE A 95 14.75 2.83 -21.71
N TYR A 96 15.37 1.73 -22.16
CA TYR A 96 15.79 1.56 -23.55
C TYR A 96 14.64 1.29 -24.52
N ILE A 97 13.54 0.67 -24.05
CA ILE A 97 12.31 0.51 -24.84
C ILE A 97 11.60 1.86 -25.05
N GLY A 98 11.92 2.88 -24.24
CA GLY A 98 11.29 4.20 -24.32
C GLY A 98 9.92 4.24 -23.63
N VAL A 99 9.68 3.37 -22.64
CA VAL A 99 8.46 3.38 -21.83
C VAL A 99 8.47 4.62 -20.93
N SER A 100 7.43 5.43 -21.00
CA SER A 100 7.28 6.61 -20.13
C SER A 100 6.75 6.22 -18.75
N MET A 101 6.96 7.09 -17.75
CA MET A 101 6.40 6.87 -16.41
C MET A 101 4.87 6.85 -16.43
N GLY A 102 4.25 7.70 -17.26
CA GLY A 102 2.80 7.70 -17.46
C GLY A 102 2.29 6.38 -18.06
N TRP A 103 2.99 5.83 -19.05
CA TRP A 103 2.65 4.52 -19.64
C TRP A 103 2.71 3.41 -18.59
N LEU A 104 3.77 3.37 -17.79
CA LEU A 104 3.94 2.32 -16.78
C LEU A 104 2.87 2.41 -15.68
N TYR A 105 2.52 3.65 -15.29
CA TYR A 105 1.48 3.93 -14.31
C TYR A 105 0.07 3.53 -14.78
N THR A 106 -0.26 3.71 -16.06
CA THR A 106 -1.57 3.27 -16.57
C THR A 106 -1.59 1.76 -16.88
N PHE A 107 -0.45 1.21 -17.31
CA PHE A 107 -0.30 -0.22 -17.58
C PHE A 107 -0.46 -1.08 -16.33
N MET A 108 0.02 -0.62 -15.15
CA MET A 108 -0.12 -1.40 -13.92
C MET A 108 -1.57 -1.79 -13.62
N GLY A 109 -2.55 -0.93 -13.91
CA GLY A 109 -3.95 -1.26 -13.66
C GLY A 109 -4.56 -2.23 -14.68
N VAL A 110 -4.02 -2.32 -15.90
CA VAL A 110 -4.39 -3.37 -16.86
C VAL A 110 -4.03 -4.75 -16.31
N ILE A 111 -2.80 -4.88 -15.79
CA ILE A 111 -2.24 -6.15 -15.32
C ILE A 111 -2.75 -6.50 -13.90
N LEU A 112 -2.73 -5.54 -12.99
CA LEU A 112 -3.00 -5.78 -11.57
C LEU A 112 -4.45 -5.51 -11.16
N GLY A 113 -5.20 -4.74 -11.96
CA GLY A 113 -6.55 -4.28 -11.60
C GLY A 113 -7.55 -5.41 -11.34
N SER A 114 -7.41 -6.53 -12.04
CA SER A 114 -8.29 -7.70 -11.91
C SER A 114 -8.38 -8.30 -10.51
N GLY A 115 -7.33 -8.18 -9.70
CA GLY A 115 -7.29 -8.72 -8.34
C GLY A 115 -7.96 -7.81 -7.30
N VAL A 116 -8.15 -6.53 -7.60
CA VAL A 116 -8.61 -5.53 -6.63
C VAL A 116 -10.00 -5.87 -6.07
N ALA A 117 -10.96 -6.13 -6.96
CA ALA A 117 -12.32 -6.46 -6.53
C ALA A 117 -12.41 -7.84 -5.84
N PRO A 118 -11.82 -8.93 -6.37
CA PRO A 118 -11.77 -10.21 -5.67
C PRO A 118 -11.17 -10.12 -4.26
N ILE A 119 -10.05 -9.41 -4.08
CA ILE A 119 -9.42 -9.23 -2.76
C ILE A 119 -10.35 -8.44 -1.83
N ALA A 120 -10.96 -7.36 -2.30
CA ALA A 120 -11.91 -6.58 -1.50
C ALA A 120 -13.11 -7.45 -1.04
N LEU A 121 -13.66 -8.29 -1.92
CA LEU A 121 -14.75 -9.20 -1.57
C LEU A 121 -14.30 -10.24 -0.55
N CYS A 122 -13.10 -10.81 -0.71
CA CYS A 122 -12.51 -11.77 0.23
C CYS A 122 -12.21 -11.21 1.63
N ILE A 123 -12.33 -9.90 1.86
CA ILE A 123 -12.12 -9.27 3.18
C ILE A 123 -13.43 -8.72 3.74
N THR A 124 -14.35 -8.30 2.88
CA THR A 124 -15.57 -7.58 3.29
C THR A 124 -16.85 -8.40 3.21
N TRP A 125 -16.84 -9.51 2.47
CA TRP A 125 -18.04 -10.30 2.20
C TRP A 125 -17.88 -11.76 2.63
N SER A 126 -18.59 -12.14 3.69
CA SER A 126 -18.57 -13.52 4.20
C SER A 126 -19.08 -14.57 3.21
N LYS A 127 -19.78 -14.14 2.15
CA LYS A 127 -20.30 -15.01 1.08
C LYS A 127 -19.38 -15.16 -0.13
N ALA A 128 -18.22 -14.49 -0.13
CA ALA A 128 -17.30 -14.51 -1.25
C ALA A 128 -16.76 -15.92 -1.50
N ASN A 129 -16.99 -16.43 -2.70
CA ASN A 129 -16.59 -17.78 -3.09
C ASN A 129 -15.10 -17.82 -3.47
N LYS A 130 -14.35 -18.78 -2.90
CA LYS A 130 -12.93 -18.98 -3.21
C LYS A 130 -12.68 -19.15 -4.71
N TRP A 131 -13.40 -20.05 -5.36
CA TRP A 131 -13.23 -20.33 -6.79
C TRP A 131 -13.75 -19.19 -7.66
N GLY A 132 -14.77 -18.48 -7.18
CA GLY A 132 -15.29 -17.27 -7.79
C GLY A 132 -14.29 -16.13 -7.83
N CYS A 133 -13.62 -15.87 -6.71
CA CYS A 133 -12.59 -14.83 -6.60
C CYS A 133 -11.33 -15.18 -7.40
N ILE A 134 -10.85 -16.43 -7.36
CA ILE A 134 -9.71 -16.87 -8.18
C ILE A 134 -10.06 -16.77 -9.67
N GLY A 135 -11.22 -17.29 -10.06
CA GLY A 135 -11.71 -17.22 -11.43
C GLY A 135 -11.90 -15.78 -11.91
N GLY A 136 -12.40 -14.90 -11.04
CA GLY A 136 -12.55 -13.47 -11.31
C GLY A 136 -11.22 -12.79 -11.56
N SER A 137 -10.21 -12.99 -10.71
CA SER A 137 -8.87 -12.42 -10.92
C SER A 137 -8.27 -12.86 -12.26
N VAL A 138 -8.35 -14.16 -12.59
CA VAL A 138 -7.77 -14.68 -13.84
C VAL A 138 -8.56 -14.23 -15.07
N ALA A 139 -9.89 -14.31 -15.03
CA ALA A 139 -10.74 -13.90 -16.14
C ALA A 139 -10.65 -12.39 -16.39
N GLY A 140 -10.60 -11.59 -15.31
CA GLY A 140 -10.36 -10.16 -15.38
C GLY A 140 -9.03 -9.83 -16.03
N PHE A 141 -7.93 -10.48 -15.59
CA PHE A 141 -6.61 -10.27 -16.18
C PHE A 141 -6.59 -10.54 -17.68
N VAL A 142 -7.12 -11.69 -18.09
CA VAL A 142 -7.18 -12.08 -19.52
C VAL A 142 -8.06 -11.10 -20.31
N ALA A 143 -9.22 -10.72 -19.79
CA ALA A 143 -10.10 -9.75 -20.43
C ALA A 143 -9.44 -8.36 -20.54
N GLY A 144 -8.71 -7.92 -19.52
CA GLY A 144 -7.96 -6.67 -19.51
C GLY A 144 -6.88 -6.63 -20.59
N VAL A 145 -6.07 -7.67 -20.69
CA VAL A 145 -5.02 -7.78 -21.72
C VAL A 145 -5.62 -7.83 -23.12
N ILE A 146 -6.71 -8.60 -23.31
CA ILE A 146 -7.40 -8.67 -24.60
C ILE A 146 -7.98 -7.29 -24.97
N ALA A 147 -8.71 -6.65 -24.06
CA ALA A 147 -9.32 -5.34 -24.32
C ALA A 147 -8.26 -4.28 -24.65
N TRP A 148 -7.15 -4.27 -23.93
CA TRP A 148 -6.02 -3.38 -24.20
C TRP A 148 -5.43 -3.60 -25.60
N LEU A 149 -5.04 -4.83 -25.94
CA LEU A 149 -4.40 -5.13 -27.22
C LEU A 149 -5.36 -4.99 -28.41
N VAL A 150 -6.61 -5.41 -28.26
CA VAL A 150 -7.64 -5.27 -29.32
C VAL A 150 -7.96 -3.80 -29.57
N THR A 151 -8.12 -3.00 -28.51
CA THR A 151 -8.38 -1.56 -28.65
C THR A 151 -7.18 -0.87 -29.30
N THR A 152 -5.96 -1.21 -28.87
CA THR A 152 -4.73 -0.73 -29.51
C THR A 152 -4.71 -1.04 -31.01
N ALA A 153 -4.98 -2.29 -31.38
CA ALA A 153 -5.00 -2.69 -32.79
C ALA A 153 -6.10 -1.98 -33.59
N LYS A 154 -7.30 -1.81 -33.02
CA LYS A 154 -8.44 -1.22 -33.72
C LYS A 154 -8.33 0.30 -33.90
N LEU A 155 -7.72 1.00 -32.96
CA LEU A 155 -7.56 2.45 -33.01
C LEU A 155 -6.30 2.89 -33.79
N ASN A 156 -5.32 2.01 -33.95
CA ASN A 156 -4.00 2.35 -34.53
C ASN A 156 -3.66 1.53 -35.78
N ASP A 157 -4.63 1.27 -36.66
CA ASP A 157 -4.42 0.57 -37.94
C ASP A 157 -3.69 -0.79 -37.83
N ASN A 158 -3.97 -1.54 -36.75
CA ASN A 158 -3.32 -2.81 -36.38
C ASN A 158 -1.83 -2.71 -36.02
N VAL A 159 -1.31 -1.51 -35.74
CA VAL A 159 0.06 -1.30 -35.27
C VAL A 159 0.11 -1.33 -33.74
N ILE A 160 0.83 -2.31 -33.19
CA ILE A 160 1.07 -2.43 -31.75
C ILE A 160 2.54 -2.15 -31.47
N ASN A 161 2.81 -1.03 -30.80
CA ASN A 161 4.12 -0.64 -30.31
C ASN A 161 3.98 0.18 -29.01
N VAL A 162 5.10 0.64 -28.45
CA VAL A 162 5.14 1.40 -27.18
C VAL A 162 4.29 2.68 -27.25
N VAL A 163 4.25 3.33 -28.41
CA VAL A 163 3.50 4.57 -28.61
C VAL A 163 2.00 4.27 -28.71
N THR A 164 1.61 3.32 -29.56
CA THR A 164 0.18 3.01 -29.80
C THR A 164 -0.48 2.34 -28.61
N SER A 165 0.24 1.48 -27.90
CA SER A 165 -0.27 0.81 -26.70
C SER A 165 -0.43 1.74 -25.49
N GLY A 166 0.21 2.91 -25.53
CA GLY A 166 0.25 3.91 -24.47
C GLY A 166 -0.86 4.95 -24.51
N GLY A 167 -1.78 4.86 -25.47
CA GLY A 167 -2.85 5.84 -25.59
C GLY A 167 -3.88 5.73 -24.45
N ASP A 168 -4.53 6.85 -24.16
CA ASP A 168 -5.47 6.96 -23.03
C ASP A 168 -6.66 6.01 -23.18
N TYR A 169 -7.19 5.86 -24.40
CA TYR A 169 -8.36 5.02 -24.66
C TYR A 169 -8.03 3.52 -24.60
N GLU A 170 -6.85 3.14 -25.11
CA GLU A 170 -6.32 1.79 -25.09
C GLU A 170 -6.11 1.32 -23.64
N MET A 171 -5.44 2.15 -22.84
CA MET A 171 -5.21 1.88 -21.42
C MET A 171 -6.52 1.89 -20.64
N LEU A 172 -7.44 2.83 -20.91
CA LEU A 172 -8.75 2.88 -20.27
C LEU A 172 -9.54 1.59 -20.52
N ALA A 173 -9.59 1.11 -21.77
CA ALA A 173 -10.30 -0.12 -22.12
C ALA A 173 -9.73 -1.33 -21.37
N GLY A 174 -8.39 -1.46 -21.33
CA GLY A 174 -7.72 -2.52 -20.58
C GLY A 174 -8.00 -2.48 -19.08
N ASN A 175 -7.89 -1.30 -18.47
CA ASN A 175 -8.13 -1.08 -17.05
C ASN A 175 -9.59 -1.39 -16.65
N LEU A 176 -10.55 -0.88 -17.42
CA LEU A 176 -11.97 -1.12 -17.17
C LEU A 176 -12.35 -2.58 -17.35
N ALA A 177 -11.82 -3.25 -18.38
CA ALA A 177 -12.06 -4.68 -18.57
C ALA A 177 -11.43 -5.51 -17.45
N SER A 178 -10.20 -5.18 -17.03
CA SER A 178 -9.50 -5.88 -15.95
C SER A 178 -10.28 -5.85 -14.64
N ILE A 179 -10.61 -4.65 -14.16
CA ILE A 179 -11.37 -4.45 -12.91
C ILE A 179 -12.82 -4.93 -13.07
N GLY A 180 -13.48 -4.54 -14.17
CA GLY A 180 -14.89 -4.79 -14.39
C GLY A 180 -15.22 -6.28 -14.53
N VAL A 181 -14.51 -7.00 -15.40
CA VAL A 181 -14.73 -8.44 -15.57
C VAL A 181 -14.35 -9.20 -14.30
N GLY A 182 -13.24 -8.83 -13.65
CA GLY A 182 -12.85 -9.44 -12.38
C GLY A 182 -13.90 -9.27 -11.28
N ALA A 183 -14.44 -8.07 -11.14
CA ALA A 183 -15.52 -7.77 -10.21
C ALA A 183 -16.81 -8.53 -10.55
N ILE A 184 -17.25 -8.50 -11.81
CA ILE A 184 -18.49 -9.16 -12.25
C ILE A 184 -18.40 -10.66 -11.99
N VAL A 185 -17.32 -11.31 -12.43
CA VAL A 185 -17.16 -12.75 -12.26
C VAL A 185 -17.11 -13.12 -10.78
N ALA A 186 -16.34 -12.39 -9.97
CA ALA A 186 -16.24 -12.66 -8.53
C ALA A 186 -17.59 -12.45 -7.80
N VAL A 187 -18.32 -11.38 -8.11
CA VAL A 187 -19.63 -11.11 -7.49
C VAL A 187 -20.66 -12.14 -7.92
N VAL A 188 -20.84 -12.35 -9.24
CA VAL A 188 -21.88 -13.24 -9.76
C VAL A 188 -21.67 -14.67 -9.28
N SER A 189 -20.43 -15.19 -9.35
CA SER A 189 -20.11 -16.53 -8.85
C SER A 189 -20.35 -16.67 -7.35
N SER A 190 -20.07 -15.64 -6.54
CA SER A 190 -20.33 -15.62 -5.10
C SER A 190 -21.82 -15.53 -4.76
N ILE A 191 -22.66 -14.94 -5.63
CA ILE A 191 -24.12 -14.96 -5.46
C ILE A 191 -24.69 -16.35 -5.81
N ILE A 192 -24.20 -16.97 -6.89
CA ILE A 192 -24.70 -18.26 -7.38
C ILE A 192 -24.25 -19.39 -6.44
N TRP A 193 -23.00 -19.37 -6.00
CA TRP A 193 -22.38 -20.38 -5.14
C TRP A 193 -21.68 -19.70 -3.96
N PRO A 194 -22.42 -19.24 -2.95
CA PRO A 194 -21.83 -18.58 -1.79
C PRO A 194 -21.06 -19.57 -0.91
N ASP A 195 -19.84 -19.21 -0.53
CA ASP A 195 -19.12 -19.85 0.57
C ASP A 195 -19.51 -19.16 1.88
N ASN A 196 -19.73 -19.86 3.00
CA ASN A 196 -20.00 -19.18 4.29
C ASN A 196 -18.71 -19.13 5.12
N PHE A 197 -17.87 -18.12 4.88
CA PHE A 197 -16.62 -17.96 5.61
C PHE A 197 -16.88 -17.39 7.01
N ASP A 198 -16.35 -18.06 8.03
CA ASP A 198 -16.36 -17.58 9.41
C ASP A 198 -15.06 -16.84 9.74
N TRP A 199 -15.20 -15.56 10.06
CA TRP A 199 -14.10 -14.67 10.42
C TRP A 199 -13.51 -14.93 11.81
N GLU A 200 -13.99 -15.93 12.55
CA GLU A 200 -13.37 -16.34 13.82
C GLU A 200 -11.88 -16.66 13.66
N THR A 201 -11.49 -17.40 12.63
CA THR A 201 -10.07 -17.74 12.41
C THR A 201 -9.22 -16.49 12.18
N THR A 202 -9.75 -15.51 11.44
CA THR A 202 -9.07 -14.22 11.19
C THR A 202 -8.97 -13.39 12.47
N ARG A 203 -10.03 -13.34 13.28
CA ARG A 203 -10.05 -12.64 14.57
C ARG A 203 -9.06 -13.29 15.56
N ALA A 204 -8.92 -14.60 15.52
CA ALA A 204 -8.01 -15.35 16.40
C ALA A 204 -6.51 -15.16 16.07
N ILE A 205 -6.13 -14.53 14.95
CA ILE A 205 -4.73 -14.31 14.57
C ILE A 205 -4.00 -13.42 15.60
N ASN A 206 -4.72 -12.47 16.21
CA ASN A 206 -4.17 -11.48 17.16
C ASN A 206 -4.73 -11.61 18.59
N VAL A 207 -5.49 -12.66 18.92
CA VAL A 207 -5.97 -12.81 20.31
C VAL A 207 -4.79 -13.25 21.19
N PRO A 208 -4.43 -12.50 22.25
CA PRO A 208 -3.45 -12.96 23.22
C PRO A 208 -3.91 -14.29 23.81
N ALA A 209 -3.02 -15.29 23.83
CA ALA A 209 -3.34 -16.57 24.46
C ALA A 209 -3.84 -16.31 25.90
N PRO A 210 -4.97 -16.93 26.32
CA PRO A 210 -5.45 -16.76 27.67
C PRO A 210 -4.32 -17.16 28.65
N PRO A 211 -4.12 -16.39 29.74
CA PRO A 211 -3.10 -16.73 30.71
C PRO A 211 -3.36 -18.17 31.21
N PRO A 212 -2.35 -19.04 31.26
CA PRO A 212 -2.55 -20.40 31.70
C PRO A 212 -3.16 -20.39 33.11
N GLU A 213 -4.31 -21.05 33.27
CA GLU A 213 -4.82 -21.40 34.60
C GLU A 213 -3.69 -22.12 35.35
N LYS A 214 -3.28 -21.53 36.47
CA LYS A 214 -2.23 -22.06 37.33
C LYS A 214 -2.64 -23.45 37.80
N THR A 215 -2.13 -24.46 37.13
CA THR A 215 -2.03 -25.81 37.68
C THR A 215 -0.54 -26.08 37.83
N GLU A 216 -0.10 -26.16 39.08
CA GLU A 216 1.27 -26.51 39.45
C GLU A 216 1.67 -27.86 38.84
N LYS A 217 2.69 -27.87 37.97
CA LYS A 217 3.92 -28.71 38.04
C LYS A 217 4.58 -28.85 36.67
N ASP A 218 5.89 -28.56 36.67
CA ASP A 218 6.98 -29.00 35.78
C ASP A 218 6.65 -29.50 34.37
N SER A 219 7.15 -28.80 33.35
CA SER A 219 8.36 -29.22 32.62
C SER A 219 8.65 -28.27 31.45
N ASP A 220 9.93 -27.95 31.27
CA ASP A 220 10.55 -27.29 30.11
C ASP A 220 9.83 -27.53 28.77
N SER A 221 9.41 -26.45 28.11
CA SER A 221 9.43 -26.37 26.66
C SER A 221 9.49 -24.92 26.19
N ASP A 222 10.69 -24.49 25.78
CA ASP A 222 10.92 -23.33 24.92
C ASP A 222 10.11 -23.49 23.63
N THR A 223 9.05 -22.70 23.46
CA THR A 223 8.42 -22.46 22.15
C THR A 223 8.65 -21.01 21.76
N PRO A 224 9.42 -20.72 20.68
CA PRO A 224 9.68 -19.36 20.27
C PRO A 224 8.45 -18.75 19.60
N LYS A 225 8.19 -17.50 19.99
CA LYS A 225 7.22 -16.59 19.38
C LYS A 225 7.43 -16.54 17.88
N LYS A 226 6.36 -16.74 17.10
CA LYS A 226 6.35 -16.48 15.64
C LYS A 226 6.97 -15.10 15.39
N GLY A 227 8.05 -15.07 14.63
CA GLY A 227 8.74 -13.85 14.22
C GLY A 227 7.80 -12.87 13.54
N SER A 228 7.51 -11.77 14.24
CA SER A 228 7.11 -10.50 13.65
C SER A 228 8.37 -9.66 13.58
N ILE A 229 8.82 -9.33 12.37
CA ILE A 229 9.99 -8.47 12.17
C ILE A 229 9.52 -7.02 12.26
N ALA A 230 10.17 -6.30 13.18
CA ALA A 230 10.30 -4.85 13.29
C ALA A 230 9.05 -4.03 13.66
N GLY A 231 9.01 -3.57 14.92
CA GLY A 231 8.54 -2.21 15.20
C GLY A 231 7.51 -2.03 16.29
N ASP A 232 6.83 -3.08 16.74
CA ASP A 232 5.70 -2.88 17.65
C ASP A 232 6.13 -3.14 19.10
N SER A 233 6.35 -2.05 19.83
CA SER A 233 6.23 -2.06 21.30
C SER A 233 4.74 -2.28 21.63
N TYR A 234 4.31 -3.54 21.60
CA TYR A 234 2.95 -3.97 21.86
C TYR A 234 2.57 -3.77 23.34
N ASP A 235 1.60 -2.87 23.60
CA ASP A 235 1.00 -2.71 24.92
C ASP A 235 -0.32 -3.48 24.98
N VAL A 236 -0.37 -4.52 25.83
CA VAL A 236 -1.49 -5.49 25.94
C VAL A 236 -2.81 -4.83 26.39
N LYS A 237 -2.75 -3.59 26.91
CA LYS A 237 -3.94 -2.84 27.35
C LYS A 237 -4.64 -2.10 26.21
N GLU A 238 -3.94 -1.69 25.16
CA GLU A 238 -4.55 -1.00 24.01
C GLU A 238 -5.44 -1.96 23.19
N GLU A 239 -5.01 -3.22 23.01
CA GLU A 239 -5.79 -4.25 22.28
C GLU A 239 -7.16 -4.57 22.92
N ALA A 240 -7.28 -4.47 24.25
CA ALA A 240 -8.54 -4.76 24.95
C ALA A 240 -9.58 -3.63 24.77
N ASP A 241 -9.14 -2.38 24.66
CA ASP A 241 -10.00 -1.23 24.34
C ASP A 241 -10.30 -1.14 22.82
N GLU A 242 -9.39 -1.59 21.95
CA GLU A 242 -9.59 -1.64 20.49
C GLU A 242 -10.66 -2.65 20.04
N LEU A 243 -10.96 -3.66 20.87
CA LEU A 243 -11.97 -4.69 20.59
C LEU A 243 -13.38 -4.33 21.09
N ASP A 244 -13.64 -3.10 21.56
CA ASP A 244 -14.99 -2.67 21.93
C ASP A 244 -15.90 -2.64 20.68
N PRO A 245 -16.94 -3.51 20.62
CA PRO A 245 -17.83 -3.58 19.45
C PRO A 245 -18.57 -2.27 19.18
N VAL A 246 -18.80 -1.43 20.19
CA VAL A 246 -19.49 -0.14 20.03
C VAL A 246 -18.57 0.90 19.40
N ALA A 247 -17.33 1.02 19.89
CA ALA A 247 -16.30 1.86 19.28
C ALA A 247 -16.02 1.44 17.83
N LEU A 248 -15.91 0.13 17.56
CA LEU A 248 -15.67 -0.41 16.23
C LEU A 248 -16.83 -0.09 15.26
N ALA A 249 -18.08 -0.25 15.68
CA ALA A 249 -19.24 0.08 14.85
C ALA A 249 -19.31 1.59 14.54
N LYS A 250 -18.94 2.45 15.49
CA LYS A 250 -18.87 3.91 15.30
C LYS A 250 -17.76 4.27 14.33
N ALA A 251 -16.57 3.68 14.48
CA ALA A 251 -15.44 3.86 13.58
C ALA A 251 -15.78 3.40 12.16
N PHE A 252 -16.41 2.23 12.00
CA PHE A 252 -16.86 1.72 10.71
C PHE A 252 -17.86 2.65 10.01
N ARG A 253 -18.86 3.17 10.75
CA ARG A 253 -19.82 4.14 10.20
C ARG A 253 -19.13 5.42 9.76
N PHE A 254 -18.24 5.96 10.59
CA PHE A 254 -17.49 7.16 10.25
C PHE A 254 -16.62 6.95 9.01
N ALA A 255 -15.87 5.84 8.95
CA ALA A 255 -15.03 5.48 7.81
C ALA A 255 -15.86 5.32 6.54
N THR A 256 -16.96 4.56 6.60
CA THR A 256 -17.84 4.34 5.44
C THR A 256 -18.43 5.65 4.92
N VAL A 257 -19.00 6.48 5.79
CA VAL A 257 -19.58 7.78 5.39
C VAL A 257 -18.50 8.69 4.82
N SER A 258 -17.33 8.76 5.45
CA SER A 258 -16.22 9.61 4.98
C SER A 258 -15.68 9.14 3.63
N SER A 259 -15.41 7.85 3.46
CA SER A 259 -14.91 7.27 2.21
C SER A 259 -15.91 7.42 1.06
N VAL A 260 -17.19 7.13 1.29
CA VAL A 260 -18.23 7.30 0.26
C VAL A 260 -18.41 8.78 -0.11
N SER A 261 -18.40 9.68 0.88
CA SER A 261 -18.52 11.12 0.62
C SER A 261 -17.32 11.64 -0.19
N LEU A 262 -16.10 11.26 0.19
CA LEU A 262 -14.88 11.63 -0.54
C LEU A 262 -14.87 11.04 -1.95
N PHE A 263 -15.30 9.80 -2.14
CA PHE A 263 -15.46 9.20 -3.46
C PHE A 263 -16.44 10.01 -4.33
N ILE A 264 -17.63 10.30 -3.81
CA ILE A 264 -18.65 11.08 -4.54
C ILE A 264 -18.11 12.47 -4.89
N ILE A 265 -17.49 13.17 -3.94
CA ILE A 265 -17.02 14.54 -4.17
C ILE A 265 -15.81 14.56 -5.11
N LEU A 266 -14.75 13.82 -4.78
CA LEU A 266 -13.45 13.92 -5.46
C LEU A 266 -13.36 13.12 -6.74
N ILE A 267 -14.14 12.03 -6.91
CA ILE A 267 -14.10 11.17 -8.10
C ILE A 267 -15.27 11.46 -9.05
N LEU A 268 -16.46 11.78 -8.53
CA LEU A 268 -17.64 12.02 -9.38
C LEU A 268 -17.92 13.53 -9.56
N ILE A 269 -18.20 14.26 -8.49
CA ILE A 269 -18.71 15.64 -8.55
C ILE A 269 -17.68 16.62 -9.09
N ILE A 270 -16.39 16.48 -8.75
CA ILE A 270 -15.38 17.40 -9.29
C ILE A 270 -14.97 17.02 -10.72
N PRO A 271 -14.53 15.78 -11.01
CA PRO A 271 -13.98 15.45 -12.33
C PRO A 271 -15.03 15.40 -13.45
N LEU A 272 -16.25 14.89 -13.19
CA LEU A 272 -17.25 14.73 -14.26
C LEU A 272 -17.70 16.06 -14.85
N PRO A 273 -18.08 17.10 -14.08
CA PRO A 273 -18.43 18.40 -14.64
C PRO A 273 -17.25 19.06 -15.35
N LEU A 274 -16.03 18.94 -14.81
CA LEU A 274 -14.82 19.47 -15.48
C LEU A 274 -14.58 18.80 -16.83
N PHE A 275 -14.77 17.48 -16.91
CA PHE A 275 -14.66 16.71 -18.14
C PHE A 275 -15.76 17.07 -19.13
N PHE A 276 -17.03 17.01 -18.73
CA PHE A 276 -18.17 17.28 -19.63
C PHE A 276 -18.22 18.74 -20.11
N SER A 277 -17.76 19.69 -19.30
CA SER A 277 -17.66 21.09 -19.71
C SER A 277 -16.38 21.41 -20.49
N SER A 278 -15.45 20.45 -20.63
CA SER A 278 -14.11 20.67 -21.20
C SER A 278 -13.44 21.90 -20.60
N HIS A 279 -13.52 22.03 -19.26
CA HIS A 279 -13.19 23.28 -18.58
C HIS A 279 -11.70 23.63 -18.74
N ILE A 280 -11.43 24.78 -19.36
CA ILE A 280 -10.09 25.35 -19.42
C ILE A 280 -9.97 26.35 -18.27
N TYR A 281 -9.13 26.02 -17.30
CA TYR A 281 -8.88 26.91 -16.16
C TYR A 281 -8.25 28.22 -16.61
N GLY A 282 -8.90 29.34 -16.29
CA GLY A 282 -8.27 30.65 -16.30
C GLY A 282 -7.25 30.79 -15.18
N VAL A 283 -6.38 31.81 -15.25
CA VAL A 283 -5.29 32.02 -14.28
C VAL A 283 -5.80 32.06 -12.83
N GLY A 284 -6.89 32.78 -12.56
CA GLY A 284 -7.48 32.86 -11.22
C GLY A 284 -8.02 31.53 -10.71
N GLY A 285 -8.72 30.77 -11.57
CA GLY A 285 -9.26 29.45 -11.23
C GLY A 285 -8.15 28.44 -10.94
N LEU A 286 -7.12 28.41 -11.79
CA LEU A 286 -5.95 27.55 -11.58
C LEU A 286 -5.20 27.94 -10.31
N THR A 287 -5.05 29.24 -10.03
CA THR A 287 -4.40 29.73 -8.81
C THR A 287 -5.15 29.24 -7.58
N GLY A 288 -6.48 29.38 -7.54
CA GLY A 288 -7.30 28.88 -6.45
C GLY A 288 -7.17 27.36 -6.25
N TRP A 289 -7.23 26.59 -7.35
CA TRP A 289 -7.07 25.14 -7.32
C TRP A 289 -5.71 24.70 -6.75
N VAL A 290 -4.63 25.33 -7.25
CA VAL A 290 -3.27 25.04 -6.77
C VAL A 290 -3.09 25.46 -5.32
N SER A 291 -3.62 26.62 -4.90
CA SER A 291 -3.54 27.06 -3.50
C SER A 291 -4.25 26.12 -2.54
N ILE A 292 -5.43 25.59 -2.91
CA ILE A 292 -6.13 24.56 -2.13
C ILE A 292 -5.28 23.29 -2.02
N GLY A 293 -4.69 22.84 -3.14
CA GLY A 293 -3.80 21.68 -3.15
C GLY A 293 -2.56 21.86 -2.26
N ILE A 294 -1.96 23.04 -2.26
CA ILE A 294 -0.83 23.37 -1.37
C ILE A 294 -1.27 23.34 0.10
N ALA A 295 -2.40 23.97 0.44
CA ALA A 295 -2.93 23.97 1.79
C ALA A 295 -3.21 22.55 2.30
N TRP A 296 -3.85 21.71 1.47
CA TRP A 296 -4.07 20.30 1.76
C TRP A 296 -2.75 19.57 2.01
N THR A 297 -1.73 19.80 1.17
CA THR A 297 -0.42 19.17 1.32
C THR A 297 0.22 19.51 2.68
N PHE A 298 0.13 20.76 3.14
CA PHE A 298 0.61 21.13 4.47
C PHE A 298 -0.19 20.47 5.60
N CYS A 299 -1.52 20.45 5.51
CA CYS A 299 -2.36 19.75 6.48
C CYS A 299 -2.01 18.26 6.57
N SER A 300 -1.81 17.61 5.41
CA SER A 300 -1.40 16.21 5.34
C SER A 300 -0.01 16.00 5.93
N ALA A 301 0.96 16.88 5.67
CA ALA A 301 2.29 16.79 6.25
C ALA A 301 2.25 16.91 7.78
N ILE A 302 1.44 17.83 8.32
CA ILE A 302 1.25 17.96 9.77
C ILE A 302 0.62 16.67 10.34
N ALA A 303 -0.44 16.17 9.71
CA ALA A 303 -1.16 14.99 10.18
C ALA A 303 -0.38 13.68 10.07
N VAL A 304 0.48 13.52 9.06
CA VAL A 304 1.22 12.26 8.83
C VAL A 304 2.64 12.29 9.41
N VAL A 305 3.28 13.46 9.46
CA VAL A 305 4.66 13.59 9.94
C VAL A 305 4.71 14.07 11.38
N ILE A 306 4.00 15.16 11.70
CA ILE A 306 4.13 15.82 13.02
C ILE A 306 3.26 15.12 14.06
N TYR A 307 2.02 14.76 13.71
CA TYR A 307 1.06 14.21 14.65
C TYR A 307 1.54 12.88 15.28
N PRO A 308 2.03 11.87 14.52
CA PRO A 308 2.55 10.65 15.13
C PRO A 308 3.77 10.91 16.04
N LEU A 309 4.66 11.84 15.68
CA LEU A 309 5.78 12.23 16.53
C LEU A 309 5.32 12.86 17.86
N TYR A 310 4.23 13.63 17.82
CA TYR A 310 3.64 14.21 19.01
C TYR A 310 2.92 13.18 19.88
N GLU A 311 2.20 12.25 19.26
CA GLU A 311 1.50 11.16 19.95
C GLU A 311 2.49 10.22 20.64
N SER A 312 3.53 9.76 19.92
CA SER A 312 4.58 8.88 20.43
C SER A 312 5.63 9.60 21.27
N ARG A 313 5.43 10.88 21.66
CA ARG A 313 6.45 11.67 22.38
C ARG A 313 6.94 11.02 23.67
N HIS A 314 6.04 10.36 24.41
CA HIS A 314 6.39 9.70 25.67
C HIS A 314 7.28 8.48 25.42
N ALA A 315 6.92 7.65 24.43
CA ALA A 315 7.74 6.52 23.99
C ALA A 315 9.11 6.99 23.47
N LEU A 316 9.15 8.06 22.66
CA LEU A 316 10.39 8.65 22.16
C LEU A 316 11.29 9.14 23.30
N ILE A 317 10.72 9.80 24.32
CA ILE A 317 11.46 10.23 25.51
C ILE A 317 11.98 9.02 26.30
N GLN A 318 11.18 7.97 26.47
CA GLN A 318 11.60 6.75 27.16
C GLN A 318 12.77 6.07 26.44
N ILE A 319 12.67 5.87 25.12
CA ILE A 319 13.73 5.27 24.30
C ILE A 319 14.99 6.14 24.34
N THR A 320 14.86 7.45 24.16
CA THR A 320 16.00 8.37 24.18
C THR A 320 16.69 8.39 25.55
N THR A 321 15.90 8.36 26.63
CA THR A 321 16.43 8.27 28.00
C THR A 321 17.09 6.93 28.27
N GLY A 322 16.54 5.83 27.74
CA GLY A 322 17.14 4.49 27.81
C GLY A 322 18.49 4.42 27.09
N ILE A 323 18.54 4.90 25.84
CA ILE A 323 19.79 5.00 25.05
C ILE A 323 20.83 5.85 25.79
N TYR A 324 20.42 7.00 26.33
CA TYR A 324 21.32 7.86 27.09
C TYR A 324 21.87 7.15 28.33
N LYS A 325 21.02 6.46 29.11
CA LYS A 325 21.44 5.69 30.28
C LYS A 325 22.37 4.54 29.91
N ASP A 326 22.14 3.83 28.80
CA ASP A 326 23.01 2.73 28.38
C ASP A 326 24.38 3.21 27.90
N ILE A 327 24.45 4.37 27.25
CA ILE A 327 25.71 4.97 26.79
C ILE A 327 26.53 5.52 27.97
N PHE A 328 25.89 6.24 28.90
CA PHE A 328 26.58 6.97 29.96
C PHE A 328 26.59 6.24 31.32
N THR A 329 25.82 5.17 31.50
CA THR A 329 25.67 4.47 32.77
C THR A 329 25.45 2.97 32.54
N LYS A 330 26.56 2.25 32.27
CA LYS A 330 26.58 0.80 31.98
C LYS A 330 25.65 0.02 32.94
N GLY A 331 24.57 -0.52 32.39
CA GLY A 331 23.68 -1.48 33.07
C GLY A 331 22.41 -0.91 33.72
N SER A 332 22.10 0.39 33.57
CA SER A 332 20.92 1.00 34.19
C SER A 332 19.73 1.30 33.24
N GLY A 333 19.87 1.03 31.93
CA GLY A 333 18.81 1.25 30.94
C GLY A 333 17.84 0.08 30.75
N LYS A 334 17.99 -1.04 31.48
CA LYS A 334 17.06 -2.16 31.41
C LYS A 334 15.66 -1.70 31.84
N TYR A 335 14.69 -1.88 30.95
CA TYR A 335 13.28 -1.70 31.26
C TYR A 335 12.89 -2.64 32.42
N VAL A 336 12.29 -2.07 33.46
CA VAL A 336 11.75 -2.81 34.61
C VAL A 336 10.24 -2.58 34.58
N ASP A 337 9.46 -3.65 34.40
CA ASP A 337 8.00 -3.57 34.48
C ASP A 337 7.59 -2.96 35.82
N GLU A 338 6.87 -1.83 35.80
CA GLU A 338 6.24 -1.31 37.01
C GLU A 338 5.12 -2.27 37.43
N PRO A 339 5.10 -2.75 38.69
CA PRO A 339 4.00 -3.58 39.16
C PRO A 339 2.69 -2.78 39.09
N PRO A 340 1.57 -3.40 38.70
CA PRO A 340 0.30 -2.71 38.54
C PRO A 340 -0.08 -2.01 39.86
N LYS A 341 -0.36 -0.70 39.78
CA LYS A 341 -0.88 0.07 40.93
C LYS A 341 -2.10 -0.65 41.49
N ALA A 342 -1.99 -1.12 42.73
CA ALA A 342 -3.12 -1.64 43.47
C ALA A 342 -4.22 -0.56 43.49
N SER A 343 -5.39 -0.89 42.94
CA SER A 343 -6.59 -0.09 43.11
C SER A 343 -6.81 0.10 44.61
N ALA A 344 -6.76 1.35 45.08
CA ALA A 344 -7.21 1.67 46.43
C ALA A 344 -8.71 1.34 46.49
N ALA A 345 -9.07 0.50 47.46
CA ALA A 345 -10.44 0.12 47.79
C ALA A 345 -11.22 1.30 48.40
#